data_AF-A0AA47N8T6-F1
#
_entry.id   AF-A0AA47N8T6-F1
#
_cell.length_a   1.000
_cell.length_b   1.000
_cell.length_c   1.000
_cell.angle_alpha   90.00
_cell.angle_beta   90.00
_cell.angle_gamma   90.00
#
_symmetry.space_group_name_H-M   'P 1'
#
loop_
_entity.id
_entity.type
_entity.pdbx_description
1 polymer ?
#
loop_
_entity_poly.entity_id
_entity_poly.type
_entity_poly.pdbx_seq_one_letter_code
_entity_poly.pdbx_strand_id
1 'polypeptide(L)'
;MKLTLNVFELASAAGFTCDIDPALVSTISNMYTDKTSVDEEYKLTFLLLVYIGVSLPSQALDPNSIYSRAHGGHNNNIHCLAVAINQLAAAMFASQSQNIEQQLKEFLLLASATLLQLGQNVERVEVKNRDSVYLLLHMIVEQSPFLSLDMLERCFPYVLLRNSYREVYKSCVLLQADA
;
A
#
# COMPACT_ATOMS: atom_id res chain seq x y z
N MET A 1 -14.75 -11.28 -16.99
CA MET A 1 -14.43 -11.32 -15.55
C MET A 1 -14.99 -12.55 -14.83
N LYS A 2 -16.28 -12.91 -15.00
CA LYS A 2 -16.90 -14.07 -14.32
C LYS A 2 -16.18 -15.41 -14.57
N LEU A 3 -15.76 -15.68 -15.82
CA LEU A 3 -14.94 -16.85 -16.16
C LEU A 3 -13.54 -16.84 -15.51
N THR A 4 -12.93 -15.66 -15.38
CA THR A 4 -11.60 -15.48 -14.80
C THR A 4 -11.63 -15.73 -13.28
N LEU A 5 -12.70 -15.32 -12.59
CA LEU A 5 -12.89 -15.58 -11.17
C LEU A 5 -13.01 -17.08 -10.85
N ASN A 6 -13.69 -17.87 -11.69
CA ASN A 6 -13.79 -19.32 -11.50
C ASN A 6 -12.43 -20.03 -11.64
N VAL A 7 -11.56 -19.54 -12.53
CA VAL A 7 -10.19 -20.05 -12.66
C VAL A 7 -9.36 -19.67 -11.42
N PHE A 8 -9.51 -18.45 -10.93
CA PHE A 8 -8.86 -18.01 -9.69
C PHE A 8 -9.37 -18.77 -8.46
N GLU A 9 -10.65 -19.13 -8.39
CA GLU A 9 -11.20 -19.93 -7.30
C GLU A 9 -10.61 -21.34 -7.28
N LEU A 10 -10.46 -21.97 -8.45
CA LEU A 10 -9.81 -23.28 -8.55
C LEU A 10 -8.32 -23.19 -8.20
N ALA A 11 -7.62 -22.15 -8.68
CA ALA A 11 -6.21 -21.94 -8.41
C ALA A 11 -5.95 -21.65 -6.92
N SER A 12 -6.74 -20.78 -6.30
CA SER A 12 -6.62 -20.43 -4.88
C SER A 12 -6.93 -21.62 -3.97
N ALA A 13 -7.92 -22.45 -4.32
CA ALA A 13 -8.22 -23.70 -3.62
C ALA A 13 -7.07 -24.71 -3.66
N ALA A 14 -6.25 -24.67 -4.72
CA ALA A 14 -5.03 -25.46 -4.86
C ALA A 14 -3.79 -24.81 -4.20
N GLY A 15 -3.95 -23.66 -3.54
CA GLY A 15 -2.86 -22.94 -2.87
C GLY A 15 -2.02 -22.04 -3.79
N PHE A 16 -2.45 -21.80 -5.03
CA PHE A 16 -1.78 -20.84 -5.91
C PHE A 16 -2.15 -19.40 -5.56
N THR A 17 -1.15 -18.52 -5.59
CA THR A 17 -1.34 -17.07 -5.45
C THR A 17 -2.05 -16.53 -6.69
N CYS A 18 -3.14 -15.78 -6.47
CA CYS A 18 -3.91 -15.14 -7.52
C CYS A 18 -3.77 -13.62 -7.41
N ASP A 19 -3.69 -12.92 -8.55
CA ASP A 19 -3.61 -11.45 -8.59
C ASP A 19 -4.86 -10.78 -8.00
N ILE A 20 -6.00 -11.48 -8.08
CA ILE A 20 -7.28 -11.08 -7.51
C ILE A 20 -7.78 -12.24 -6.66
N ASP A 21 -8.03 -11.97 -5.38
CA ASP A 21 -8.59 -12.96 -4.46
C ASP A 21 -10.10 -13.14 -4.73
N PRO A 22 -10.53 -14.32 -5.22
CA PRO A 22 -11.93 -14.58 -5.54
C PRO A 22 -12.82 -14.65 -4.28
N ALA A 23 -12.29 -15.09 -3.14
CA ALA A 23 -13.03 -15.15 -1.89
C ALA A 23 -13.26 -13.74 -1.33
N LEU A 24 -12.27 -12.86 -1.43
CA LEU A 24 -12.41 -11.45 -1.06
C LEU A 24 -13.41 -10.73 -1.98
N VAL A 25 -13.33 -10.95 -3.31
CA VAL A 25 -14.31 -10.41 -4.26
C VAL A 25 -15.72 -10.86 -3.90
N SER A 26 -15.94 -12.16 -3.67
CA SER A 26 -17.26 -12.67 -3.29
C SER A 26 -17.78 -12.05 -1.99
N THR A 27 -16.90 -11.93 -0.99
CA THR A 27 -17.24 -11.34 0.31
C THR A 27 -17.63 -9.86 0.18
N ILE A 28 -16.87 -9.08 -0.58
CA ILE A 28 -17.17 -7.66 -0.83
C ILE A 28 -18.45 -7.51 -1.66
N SER A 29 -18.64 -8.33 -2.70
CA SER A 29 -19.86 -8.31 -3.49
C SER A 29 -21.11 -8.59 -2.66
N ASN A 30 -21.01 -9.46 -1.64
CA ASN A 30 -22.12 -9.75 -0.72
C ASN A 30 -22.38 -8.62 0.30
N MET A 31 -21.42 -7.72 0.53
CA MET A 31 -21.60 -6.55 1.41
C MET A 31 -22.37 -5.43 0.72
N TYR A 32 -22.36 -5.38 -0.61
CA TYR A 32 -23.14 -4.41 -1.36
C TYR A 32 -24.63 -4.69 -1.16
N THR A 33 -25.32 -3.76 -0.51
CA THR A 33 -26.77 -3.82 -0.35
C THR A 33 -27.46 -3.40 -1.65
N ASP A 34 -28.64 -3.96 -1.96
CA ASP A 34 -29.44 -3.61 -3.17
C ASP A 34 -29.79 -2.12 -3.32
N LYS A 35 -29.46 -1.28 -2.33
CA LYS A 35 -29.78 0.14 -2.27
C LYS A 35 -28.67 1.06 -2.78
N THR A 36 -27.42 0.62 -2.85
CA THR A 36 -26.30 1.45 -3.30
C THR A 36 -26.07 1.30 -4.80
N SER A 37 -25.95 2.42 -5.50
CA SER A 37 -25.60 2.39 -6.93
C SER A 37 -24.12 2.03 -7.13
N VAL A 38 -23.79 1.40 -8.27
CA VAL A 38 -22.40 1.05 -8.63
C VAL A 38 -21.49 2.30 -8.65
N ASP A 39 -22.04 3.45 -9.02
CA ASP A 39 -21.32 4.73 -9.03
C ASP A 39 -21.00 5.25 -7.62
N GLU A 40 -21.90 5.07 -6.66
CA GLU A 40 -21.66 5.42 -5.25
C GLU A 40 -20.61 4.51 -4.62
N GLU A 41 -20.66 3.20 -4.87
CA GLU A 41 -19.66 2.25 -4.38
C GLU A 41 -18.27 2.51 -4.96
N TYR A 42 -18.22 2.89 -6.24
CA TYR A 42 -16.98 3.33 -6.87
C TYR A 42 -16.42 4.59 -6.21
N LYS A 43 -17.26 5.61 -5.99
CA LYS A 43 -16.86 6.83 -5.28
C LYS A 43 -16.35 6.53 -3.87
N LEU A 44 -17.02 5.65 -3.13
CA LEU A 44 -16.59 5.25 -1.79
C LEU A 44 -15.24 4.52 -1.81
N THR A 45 -15.06 3.60 -2.76
CA THR A 45 -13.79 2.86 -2.95
C THR A 45 -12.64 3.83 -3.25
N PHE A 46 -12.87 4.79 -4.15
CA PHE A 46 -11.87 5.80 -4.48
C PHE A 46 -11.55 6.69 -3.28
N LEU A 47 -12.57 7.19 -2.58
CA LEU A 47 -12.40 8.01 -1.37
C LEU A 47 -11.66 7.26 -0.26
N LEU A 48 -11.87 5.96 -0.11
CA LEU A 48 -11.12 5.11 0.82
C LEU A 48 -9.62 5.12 0.48
N LEU A 49 -9.26 4.92 -0.80
CA LEU A 49 -7.86 4.99 -1.22
C LEU A 49 -7.26 6.38 -1.02
N VAL A 50 -8.02 7.43 -1.34
CA VAL A 50 -7.60 8.82 -1.08
C VAL A 50 -7.31 9.02 0.42
N TYR A 51 -8.22 8.56 1.29
CA TYR A 51 -8.07 8.64 2.74
C TYR A 51 -6.83 7.90 3.25
N ILE A 52 -6.56 6.70 2.73
CA ILE A 52 -5.35 5.94 3.06
C ILE A 52 -4.11 6.73 2.60
N GLY A 53 -4.10 7.24 1.36
CA GLY A 53 -2.94 7.95 0.79
C GLY A 53 -2.57 9.23 1.56
N VAL A 54 -3.55 9.98 2.04
CA VAL A 54 -3.32 11.19 2.86
C VAL A 54 -2.99 10.90 4.31
N SER A 55 -3.31 9.71 4.82
CA SER A 55 -3.02 9.33 6.21
C SER A 55 -1.65 8.66 6.38
N LEU A 56 -1.01 8.17 5.32
CA LEU A 56 0.35 7.59 5.39
C LEU A 56 1.39 8.48 6.11
N PRO A 57 1.46 9.80 5.88
CA PRO A 57 2.39 10.67 6.60
C PRO A 57 2.22 10.67 8.12
N SER A 58 1.00 10.45 8.62
CA SER A 58 0.72 10.39 10.07
C SER A 58 1.42 9.20 10.75
N GLN A 59 1.68 8.14 10.00
CA GLN A 59 2.42 6.97 10.50
C GLN A 59 3.86 7.32 10.87
N ALA A 60 4.43 8.39 10.30
CA ALA A 60 5.79 8.81 10.61
C ALA A 60 5.92 9.42 12.02
N LEU A 61 4.79 9.77 12.66
CA LEU A 61 4.71 10.27 14.02
C LEU A 61 4.67 9.14 15.06
N ASP A 62 4.27 7.93 14.67
CA ASP A 62 4.21 6.79 15.59
C ASP A 62 5.63 6.27 15.86
N PRO A 63 6.11 6.24 17.12
CA PRO A 63 7.42 5.70 17.47
C PRO A 63 7.59 4.23 17.09
N ASN A 64 6.51 3.45 16.96
CA ASN A 64 6.56 2.04 16.57
C ASN A 64 6.65 1.83 15.05
N SER A 65 6.57 2.88 14.23
CA SER A 65 6.75 2.83 12.78
C SER A 65 8.22 2.68 12.35
N ILE A 66 9.07 2.09 13.20
CA ILE A 66 10.46 1.79 12.88
C ILE A 66 10.49 0.51 12.06
N TYR A 67 11.20 0.55 10.93
CA TYR A 67 11.45 -0.65 10.14
C TYR A 67 12.60 -1.48 10.74
N SER A 68 12.34 -2.76 10.98
CA SER A 68 13.28 -3.72 11.52
C SER A 68 13.73 -4.68 10.42
N ARG A 69 15.04 -4.74 10.18
CA ARG A 69 15.63 -5.68 9.21
C ARG A 69 15.37 -7.14 9.59
N ALA A 70 15.44 -7.47 10.87
CA ALA A 70 15.32 -8.84 11.35
C ALA A 70 13.98 -9.49 10.93
N HIS A 71 12.92 -8.68 10.86
CA HIS A 71 11.58 -9.12 10.51
C HIS A 71 11.20 -8.74 9.06
N GLY A 72 12.03 -7.96 8.37
CA GLY A 72 11.72 -7.43 7.05
C GLY A 72 10.52 -6.47 7.03
N GLY A 73 10.17 -5.85 8.17
CA GLY A 73 8.95 -5.06 8.33
C GLY A 73 8.99 -4.11 9.52
N HIS A 74 7.93 -3.32 9.69
CA HIS A 74 7.77 -2.38 10.79
C HIS A 74 7.18 -3.03 12.06
N ASN A 75 7.54 -2.53 13.25
CA ASN A 75 7.11 -3.11 14.52
C ASN A 75 5.59 -3.03 14.76
N ASN A 76 4.92 -2.02 14.23
CA ASN A 76 3.47 -1.85 14.29
C ASN A 76 2.72 -2.47 13.10
N ASN A 77 3.38 -3.31 12.30
CA ASN A 77 2.78 -4.00 11.14
C ASN A 77 2.28 -3.10 10.00
N ILE A 78 2.70 -1.84 9.90
CA ILE A 78 2.29 -0.97 8.78
C ILE A 78 2.75 -1.50 7.41
N HIS A 79 3.78 -2.35 7.35
CA HIS A 79 4.17 -3.06 6.13
C HIS A 79 3.04 -3.91 5.54
N CYS A 80 2.13 -4.44 6.38
CA CYS A 80 0.96 -5.20 5.92
C CYS A 80 -0.04 -4.33 5.16
N LEU A 81 0.01 -3.00 5.29
CA LEU A 81 -0.81 -2.10 4.48
C LEU A 81 -0.54 -2.28 2.98
N ALA A 82 0.68 -2.67 2.60
CA ALA A 82 1.01 -2.96 1.21
C ALA A 82 0.12 -4.08 0.63
N VAL A 83 -0.04 -5.17 1.37
CA VAL A 83 -0.90 -6.29 0.96
C VAL A 83 -2.37 -5.87 1.01
N ALA A 84 -2.79 -5.21 2.11
CA ALA A 84 -4.17 -4.80 2.30
C ALA A 84 -4.66 -3.84 1.22
N ILE A 85 -3.89 -2.80 0.88
CA ILE A 85 -4.26 -1.82 -0.14
C ILE A 85 -4.40 -2.50 -1.51
N ASN A 86 -3.43 -3.33 -1.89
CA ASN A 86 -3.44 -4.02 -3.18
C ASN A 86 -4.61 -4.99 -3.29
N GLN A 87 -4.82 -5.86 -2.30
CA GLN A 87 -5.88 -6.87 -2.34
C GLN A 87 -7.27 -6.23 -2.25
N LEU A 88 -7.47 -5.23 -1.39
CA LEU A 88 -8.76 -4.52 -1.28
C LEU A 88 -9.08 -3.73 -2.55
N ALA A 89 -8.12 -2.96 -3.08
CA ALA A 89 -8.32 -2.23 -4.32
C ALA A 89 -8.62 -3.19 -5.48
N ALA A 90 -7.84 -4.27 -5.60
CA ALA A 90 -8.07 -5.28 -6.61
C ALA A 90 -9.47 -5.87 -6.50
N ALA A 91 -9.93 -6.27 -5.31
CA ALA A 91 -11.23 -6.90 -5.11
C ALA A 91 -12.42 -5.93 -5.28
N MET A 92 -12.32 -4.69 -4.79
CA MET A 92 -13.37 -3.68 -4.93
C MET A 92 -13.54 -3.23 -6.39
N PHE A 93 -12.45 -2.88 -7.07
CA PHE A 93 -12.51 -2.44 -8.46
C PHE A 93 -12.80 -3.58 -9.44
N ALA A 94 -12.38 -4.80 -9.11
CA ALA A 94 -12.84 -6.02 -9.75
C ALA A 94 -14.38 -6.08 -9.77
N SER A 95 -15.03 -5.98 -8.60
CA SER A 95 -16.49 -6.05 -8.53
C SER A 95 -17.20 -4.94 -9.33
N GLN A 96 -16.53 -3.81 -9.56
CA GLN A 96 -17.06 -2.65 -10.27
C GLN A 96 -16.69 -2.61 -11.76
N SER A 97 -15.95 -3.62 -12.26
CA SER A 97 -15.43 -3.68 -13.65
C SER A 97 -14.58 -2.46 -14.06
N GLN A 98 -13.85 -1.89 -13.11
CA GLN A 98 -12.98 -0.73 -13.33
C GLN A 98 -11.52 -1.14 -13.59
N ASN A 99 -10.73 -0.22 -14.15
CA ASN A 99 -9.31 -0.46 -14.40
C ASN A 99 -8.50 -0.33 -13.10
N ILE A 100 -8.13 -1.46 -12.50
CA ILE A 100 -7.40 -1.56 -11.22
C ILE A 100 -6.04 -0.83 -11.31
N GLU A 101 -5.31 -0.99 -12.41
CA GLU A 101 -3.99 -0.37 -12.62
C GLU A 101 -4.09 1.16 -12.64
N GLN A 102 -5.10 1.71 -13.32
CA GLN A 102 -5.29 3.17 -13.36
C GLN A 102 -5.59 3.73 -11.96
N GLN A 103 -6.47 3.08 -11.20
CA GLN A 103 -6.84 3.55 -9.86
C GLN A 103 -5.68 3.46 -8.87
N LEU A 104 -4.90 2.36 -8.93
CA LEU A 104 -3.70 2.22 -8.10
C LEU A 104 -2.60 3.22 -8.48
N LYS A 105 -2.48 3.62 -9.75
CA LYS A 105 -1.57 4.70 -10.18
C LYS A 105 -1.98 6.05 -9.58
N GLU A 106 -3.27 6.37 -9.58
CA GLU A 106 -3.78 7.62 -8.98
C GLU A 106 -3.54 7.63 -7.47
N PHE A 107 -3.78 6.50 -6.79
CA PHE A 107 -3.43 6.31 -5.38
C PHE A 107 -1.93 6.52 -5.14
N LEU A 108 -1.08 5.92 -5.98
CA LEU A 108 0.38 6.00 -5.84
C LEU A 108 0.87 7.44 -5.98
N LEU A 109 0.36 8.18 -6.97
CA LEU A 109 0.69 9.58 -7.19
C LEU A 109 0.30 10.45 -5.98
N LEU A 110 -0.89 10.22 -5.43
CA LEU A 110 -1.36 10.93 -4.24
C LEU A 110 -0.48 10.61 -3.02
N ALA A 111 -0.23 9.32 -2.75
CA ALA A 111 0.58 8.87 -1.64
C ALA A 111 2.03 9.36 -1.74
N SER A 112 2.62 9.39 -2.94
CA SER A 112 3.94 9.96 -3.14
C SER A 112 3.95 11.47 -2.90
N ALA A 113 2.93 12.20 -3.35
CA ALA A 113 2.86 13.64 -3.16
C ALA A 113 2.75 14.01 -1.68
N THR A 114 1.91 13.30 -0.90
CA THR A 114 1.74 13.55 0.53
C THR A 114 3.01 13.23 1.33
N LEU A 115 3.74 12.18 0.96
CA LEU A 115 5.01 11.81 1.58
C LEU A 115 6.18 12.73 1.19
N LEU A 116 6.20 13.26 -0.03
CA LEU A 116 7.17 14.27 -0.44
C LEU A 116 6.92 15.61 0.27
N GLN A 117 5.66 16.00 0.46
CA GLN A 117 5.29 17.19 1.25
C GLN A 117 5.75 17.06 2.70
N LEU A 118 5.65 15.87 3.30
CA LEU A 118 6.22 15.60 4.63
C LEU A 118 7.74 15.84 4.67
N GLY A 119 8.46 15.50 3.60
CA GLY A 119 9.91 15.70 3.50
C GLY A 119 10.34 17.17 3.41
N GLN A 120 9.45 18.05 2.92
CA GLN A 120 9.70 19.49 2.79
C GLN A 120 9.38 20.27 4.08
N ASN A 121 8.48 19.75 4.91
CA ASN A 121 8.05 20.38 6.17
C ASN A 121 9.01 20.05 7.32
N VAL A 122 10.18 20.70 7.35
CA VAL A 122 11.25 20.47 8.35
C VAL A 122 10.94 21.09 9.73
N GLU A 123 9.92 21.95 9.84
CA GLU A 123 9.71 22.79 11.03
C GLU A 123 8.85 22.19 12.15
N ARG A 124 8.17 21.06 11.94
CA ARG A 124 7.22 20.53 12.93
C ARG A 124 7.47 19.07 13.25
N VAL A 125 8.04 18.86 14.44
CA VAL A 125 8.21 17.58 15.14
C VAL A 125 9.24 16.67 14.47
N GLU A 126 10.17 16.16 15.27
CA GLU A 126 11.15 15.16 14.87
C GLU A 126 10.46 14.00 14.15
N VAL A 127 10.46 14.00 12.81
CA VAL A 127 9.90 12.91 11.99
C VAL A 127 10.89 11.73 12.04
N LYS A 128 11.06 11.13 13.22
CA LYS A 128 12.07 10.09 13.51
C LYS A 128 11.96 8.90 12.56
N ASN A 129 10.74 8.62 12.10
CA ASN A 129 10.43 7.44 11.29
C ASN A 129 10.08 7.77 9.83
N ARG A 130 10.41 8.98 9.34
CA ARG A 130 10.11 9.39 7.95
C ARG A 130 10.61 8.38 6.93
N ASP A 131 11.88 8.00 7.08
CA ASP A 131 12.58 7.12 6.15
C ASP A 131 11.95 5.71 6.16
N SER A 132 11.51 5.22 7.34
CA SER A 132 10.76 3.96 7.47
C SER A 132 9.42 4.01 6.74
N VAL A 133 8.71 5.14 6.77
CA VAL A 133 7.41 5.29 6.08
C VAL A 133 7.61 5.38 4.55
N TYR A 134 8.70 5.96 4.06
CA TYR A 134 9.02 5.93 2.63
C TYR A 134 9.18 4.52 2.09
N LEU A 135 9.68 3.58 2.90
CA LEU A 135 9.78 2.17 2.51
C LEU A 135 8.40 1.53 2.24
N LEU A 136 7.31 2.06 2.81
CA LEU A 136 5.96 1.56 2.52
C LEU A 136 5.58 1.73 1.06
N LEU A 137 5.97 2.84 0.41
CA LEU A 137 5.70 3.02 -1.03
C LEU A 137 6.37 1.94 -1.86
N HIS A 138 7.62 1.59 -1.49
CA HIS A 138 8.33 0.51 -2.16
C HIS A 138 7.62 -0.85 -1.94
N MET A 139 7.22 -1.16 -0.71
CA MET A 139 6.47 -2.39 -0.40
C MET A 139 5.13 -2.46 -1.10
N ILE A 140 4.38 -1.35 -1.20
CA ILE A 140 3.10 -1.30 -1.92
C ILE A 140 3.30 -1.67 -3.39
N VAL A 141 4.36 -1.18 -4.02
CA VAL A 141 4.66 -1.48 -5.42
C VAL A 141 5.17 -2.91 -5.59
N GLU A 142 6.03 -3.39 -4.69
CA GLU A 142 6.56 -4.77 -4.74
C GLU A 142 5.47 -5.83 -4.55
N GLN A 143 4.46 -5.56 -3.71
CA GLN A 143 3.34 -6.48 -3.48
C GLN A 143 2.25 -6.39 -4.55
N SER A 144 2.29 -5.41 -5.44
CA SER A 144 1.24 -5.20 -6.44
C SER A 144 1.59 -5.86 -7.76
N PRO A 145 0.73 -6.71 -8.34
CA PRO A 145 0.89 -7.16 -9.73
C PRO A 145 0.53 -6.07 -10.74
N PHE A 146 -0.07 -4.96 -10.29
CA PHE A 146 -0.57 -3.88 -11.15
C PHE A 146 0.35 -2.64 -11.19
N LEU A 147 1.27 -2.50 -10.23
CA LEU A 147 2.20 -1.38 -10.17
C LEU A 147 3.61 -1.83 -10.54
N SER A 148 4.38 -0.94 -11.16
CA SER A 148 5.78 -1.18 -11.47
C SER A 148 6.69 -0.14 -10.82
N LEU A 149 7.96 -0.52 -10.61
CA LEU A 149 8.98 0.40 -10.10
C LEU A 149 9.19 1.61 -11.03
N ASP A 150 9.01 1.44 -12.34
CA ASP A 150 9.05 2.55 -13.30
C ASP A 150 7.93 3.56 -13.08
N MET A 151 6.74 3.10 -12.65
CA MET A 151 5.63 3.99 -12.29
C MET A 151 5.92 4.74 -10.98
N LEU A 152 6.57 4.06 -10.03
CA LEU A 152 7.01 4.66 -8.78
C LEU A 152 8.05 5.76 -9.03
N GLU A 153 9.07 5.50 -9.85
CA GLU A 153 10.15 6.46 -10.13
C GLU A 153 9.63 7.78 -10.72
N ARG A 154 8.54 7.73 -11.48
CA ARG A 154 7.90 8.95 -12.03
C ARG A 154 7.28 9.85 -10.97
N CYS A 155 6.91 9.29 -9.83
CA CYS A 155 6.17 10.00 -8.78
C CYS A 155 7.01 10.18 -7.50
N PHE A 156 8.00 9.31 -7.28
CA PHE A 156 8.85 9.28 -6.10
C PHE A 156 10.29 8.83 -6.48
N PRO A 157 11.31 9.69 -6.34
CA PRO A 157 12.67 9.35 -6.74
C PRO A 157 13.27 8.20 -5.94
N TYR A 158 13.80 7.17 -6.62
CA TYR A 158 14.41 6.00 -6.00
C TYR A 158 15.62 6.34 -5.12
N VAL A 159 16.28 7.47 -5.39
CA VAL A 159 17.36 7.99 -4.53
C VAL A 159 16.90 8.20 -3.09
N LEU A 160 15.65 8.65 -2.87
CA LEU A 160 15.08 8.82 -1.54
C LEU A 160 14.88 7.47 -0.84
N LEU A 161 14.37 6.47 -1.56
CA LEU A 161 14.22 5.11 -1.03
C LEU A 161 15.56 4.49 -0.67
N ARG A 162 16.56 4.61 -1.55
CA ARG A 162 17.91 4.10 -1.30
C ARG A 162 18.54 4.74 -0.06
N ASN A 163 18.39 6.06 0.09
CA ASN A 163 18.88 6.77 1.27
C ASN A 163 18.12 6.31 2.53
N SER A 164 16.79 6.14 2.42
CA SER A 164 15.94 5.68 3.53
C SER A 164 16.34 4.29 4.01
N TYR A 165 16.56 3.35 3.09
CA TYR A 165 17.11 2.04 3.42
C TYR A 165 18.44 2.18 4.17
N ARG A 166 19.39 2.96 3.64
CA ARG A 166 20.71 3.17 4.28
C ARG A 166 20.59 3.69 5.72
N GLU A 167 19.74 4.68 5.97
CA GLU A 167 19.57 5.24 7.31
C GLU A 167 18.93 4.25 8.27
N VAL A 168 17.90 3.52 7.84
CA VAL A 168 17.29 2.47 8.65
C VAL A 168 18.28 1.34 8.95
N TYR A 169 19.13 0.96 7.99
CA TYR A 169 20.18 -0.04 8.20
C TYR A 169 21.22 0.42 9.23
N LYS A 170 21.65 1.68 9.19
CA LYS A 170 22.58 2.23 10.19
C LYS A 170 21.96 2.21 11.59
N SER A 171 20.72 2.67 11.72
CA SER A 171 19.99 2.68 12.99
C SER A 171 19.83 1.27 13.58
N CYS A 172 19.60 0.27 12.74
CA CYS A 172 19.51 -1.13 13.16
C CYS A 172 20.85 -1.69 13.69
N VAL A 173 21.98 -1.34 13.06
CA VAL A 173 23.32 -1.77 13.52
C VAL A 173 23.70 -1.11 14.86
N LEU A 174 23.37 0.16 15.04
CA LEU A 174 23.63 0.86 16.31
C LEU A 174 22.83 0.26 17.47
N LEU A 175 21.54 -0.06 17.25
CA LEU A 175 20.71 -0.72 18.26
C LEU A 175 21.17 -2.15 18.64
N GLN A 176 21.93 -2.83 17.77
CA GLN A 176 22.55 -4.12 18.08
C GLN A 176 23.90 -4.01 18.79
N ALA A 177 24.55 -2.85 18.75
CA ALA A 177 25.83 -2.61 19.44
C ALA A 177 25.65 -2.18 20.90
N ASP A 178 24.46 -1.67 21.25
CA ASP A 178 24.10 -1.22 22.61
C ASP A 178 23.34 -2.29 23.43
N ALA A 179 23.28 -3.54 22.96
CA ALA A 179 22.66 -4.70 23.61
C ALA A 179 23.68 -5.80 23.92
#